data_AF-A0A7C0XV83-F1
#
_entry.id   AF-A0A7C0XV83-F1
#
_cell.length_a   1.000
_cell.length_b   1.000
_cell.length_c   1.000
_cell.angle_alpha   90.00
_cell.angle_beta   90.00
_cell.angle_gamma   90.00
#
_symmetry.space_group_name_H-M   'P 1'
#
loop_
_entity.id
_entity.type
_entity.pdbx_description
1 polymer ?
#
loop_
_entity_poly.entity_id
_entity_poly.type
_entity_poly.pdbx_seq_one_letter_code
_entity_poly.pdbx_strand_id
1 'polypeptide(L)'
;GIQEHNVLWMHAKGRSVDHMNELFVPSDNIAKAMKKLKNEYKEKEIIFDNVESLKVRVRTKRGRKNDLCNNCFEKVCVNSDGNVYPCASLNGDKHFNAGSVRERSLKEIWLDSKVMQKGRDNSVQDKAECSECYLEYFCGGGCTSHSYYASKVDTGKGSITAQDPYCSTYKSLFEDVIWELASEAVAPQNTREYSAPTIYNAMDSKLPGHFGAGLKTIDKNFDVGCYHCSCVLSVDVEDDEDVCKPEIKGHVTKTVKKKFSKAAYAPVAEYYCPTGYNPKDLAHIPNEVLDVSYGCGNPAALASIKAGQTIVDLGAGGGIDCFIAARKLGKKGRVIGIDLTDEMVAKASESAKKVGDALGYHNVEFRSGNIMELPVDDNSVDLVISNCVINLTEDKTKVMDEIFRILKPGGRFIISDIVSDKPVPGYLKRDKEMWNACLSGALTDKRFKEAAESAGFPNVTLKRNYLYKKIEFIQFYSITLKGSKPAEVSCACSCVK
;
A
#
# COMPACT_ATOMS: atom_id res chain seq x y z
N GLY A 1 15.19 16.92 -9.79
CA GLY A 1 15.90 16.06 -10.76
C GLY A 1 15.90 14.63 -10.26
N ILE A 2 16.57 14.39 -9.13
CA ILE A 2 16.60 13.08 -8.44
C ILE A 2 15.24 12.84 -7.77
N GLN A 3 14.66 11.65 -7.95
CA GLN A 3 13.38 11.23 -7.38
C GLN A 3 13.55 10.13 -6.31
N GLU A 4 14.54 9.25 -6.50
CA GLU A 4 14.86 8.14 -5.61
C GLU A 4 16.38 8.07 -5.46
N HIS A 5 16.84 7.69 -4.27
CA HIS A 5 18.25 7.44 -4.02
C HIS A 5 18.43 6.20 -3.15
N ASN A 6 19.30 5.31 -3.62
CA ASN A 6 19.75 4.11 -2.91
C ASN A 6 21.25 4.20 -2.67
N VAL A 7 21.65 4.04 -1.42
CA VAL A 7 23.04 4.02 -0.95
C VAL A 7 23.52 2.57 -0.91
N LEU A 8 24.59 2.30 -1.65
CA LEU A 8 25.19 0.97 -1.74
C LEU A 8 26.32 0.81 -0.72
N TRP A 9 26.41 -0.39 -0.15
CA TRP A 9 27.55 -0.78 0.68
C TRP A 9 28.72 -1.28 -0.18
N MET A 10 29.94 -1.07 0.30
CA MET A 10 31.15 -1.51 -0.40
C MET A 10 31.28 -3.04 -0.33
N HIS A 11 31.66 -3.67 -1.45
CA HIS A 11 31.99 -5.09 -1.49
C HIS A 11 33.51 -5.30 -1.41
N ALA A 12 33.97 -6.23 -0.59
CA ALA A 12 35.37 -6.66 -0.53
C ALA A 12 35.73 -7.62 -1.67
N LYS A 13 35.51 -7.20 -2.93
CA LYS A 13 35.71 -8.03 -4.13
C LYS A 13 36.45 -7.28 -5.23
N GLY A 14 37.34 -7.99 -5.92
CA GLY A 14 38.12 -7.42 -7.03
C GLY A 14 39.18 -6.47 -6.52
N ARG A 15 39.33 -5.30 -7.17
CA ARG A 15 40.36 -4.31 -6.80
C ARG A 15 40.22 -3.73 -5.39
N SER A 16 39.05 -3.82 -4.77
CA SER A 16 38.85 -3.32 -3.40
C SER A 16 39.51 -4.19 -2.34
N VAL A 17 39.81 -5.47 -2.64
CA VAL A 17 40.38 -6.44 -1.69
C VAL A 17 41.67 -5.90 -1.08
N ASP A 18 42.56 -5.34 -1.92
CA ASP A 18 43.88 -4.85 -1.49
C ASP A 18 43.81 -3.50 -0.75
N HIS A 19 42.66 -2.84 -0.79
CA HIS A 19 42.45 -1.48 -0.23
C HIS A 19 41.32 -1.45 0.81
N MET A 20 40.88 -2.60 1.34
CA MET A 20 39.74 -2.64 2.25
C MET A 20 39.94 -1.80 3.51
N ASN A 21 41.16 -1.74 4.05
CA ASN A 21 41.45 -0.93 5.24
C ASN A 21 41.28 0.57 4.99
N GLU A 22 41.46 1.03 3.74
CA GLU A 22 41.32 2.44 3.35
C GLU A 22 39.88 2.77 2.92
N LEU A 23 39.18 1.80 2.32
CA LEU A 23 37.84 1.97 1.78
C LEU A 23 36.73 1.63 2.78
N PHE A 24 37.04 0.90 3.86
CA PHE A 24 36.07 0.52 4.87
C PHE A 24 35.61 1.74 5.66
N VAL A 25 34.29 1.96 5.67
CA VAL A 25 33.67 3.02 6.46
C VAL A 25 33.05 2.38 7.71
N PRO A 26 33.46 2.79 8.93
CA PRO A 26 32.88 2.27 10.16
C PRO A 26 31.36 2.50 10.22
N SER A 27 30.64 1.54 10.79
CA SER A 27 29.16 1.58 10.88
C SER A 27 28.60 2.84 11.50
N ASP A 28 29.25 3.40 12.53
CA ASP A 28 28.79 4.63 13.19
C ASP A 28 28.78 5.83 12.25
N ASN A 29 29.76 5.90 11.34
CA ASN A 29 29.85 6.98 10.36
C ASN A 29 28.77 6.82 9.30
N ILE A 30 28.51 5.58 8.88
CA ILE A 30 27.42 5.25 7.96
C ILE A 30 26.08 5.64 8.58
N ALA A 31 25.78 5.20 9.81
CA ALA A 31 24.52 5.49 10.48
C ALA A 31 24.28 6.99 10.61
N LYS A 32 25.30 7.77 10.99
CA LYS A 32 25.23 9.25 11.04
C LYS A 32 24.91 9.86 9.67
N ALA A 33 25.57 9.39 8.61
CA ALA A 33 25.33 9.87 7.26
C ALA A 33 23.90 9.56 6.78
N MET A 34 23.44 8.33 6.99
CA MET A 34 22.07 7.90 6.66
C MET A 34 21.01 8.75 7.38
N LYS A 35 21.20 9.03 8.68
CA LYS A 35 20.28 9.91 9.44
C LYS A 35 20.22 11.33 8.87
N LYS A 36 21.36 11.90 8.47
CA LYS A 36 21.42 13.22 7.84
C LYS A 36 20.69 13.22 6.49
N LEU A 37 20.96 12.22 5.64
CA LEU A 37 20.29 12.07 4.34
C LEU A 37 18.77 11.93 4.49
N LYS A 38 18.31 11.15 5.47
CA LYS A 38 16.88 10.98 5.76
C LYS A 38 16.18 12.32 6.00
N ASN A 39 16.78 13.21 6.78
CA ASN A 39 16.21 14.54 7.06
C ASN A 39 16.17 15.42 5.80
N GLU A 40 17.27 15.47 5.04
CA GLU A 40 17.32 16.27 3.80
C GLU A 40 16.36 15.75 2.71
N TYR A 41 16.23 14.43 2.59
CA TYR A 41 15.35 13.80 1.59
C TYR A 41 13.88 13.95 1.93
N LYS A 42 13.54 13.99 3.22
CA LYS A 42 12.19 14.34 3.68
C LYS A 42 11.77 15.74 3.24
N GLU A 43 12.65 16.73 3.35
CA GLU A 43 12.38 18.11 2.93
C GLU A 43 12.27 18.25 1.40
N LYS A 44 13.10 17.51 0.67
CA LYS A 44 13.20 17.57 -0.80
C LYS A 44 12.27 16.60 -1.52
N GLU A 45 11.48 15.83 -0.78
CA GLU A 45 10.59 14.78 -1.29
C GLU A 45 11.31 13.75 -2.19
N ILE A 46 12.53 13.36 -1.79
CA ILE A 46 13.31 12.29 -2.44
C ILE A 46 13.02 10.98 -1.71
N ILE A 47 12.73 9.91 -2.45
CA ILE A 47 12.54 8.57 -1.88
C ILE A 47 13.90 8.03 -1.45
N PHE A 48 14.01 7.65 -0.17
CA PHE A 48 15.22 7.04 0.35
C PHE A 48 15.07 5.52 0.42
N ASP A 49 15.40 4.83 -0.67
CA ASP A 49 15.15 3.40 -0.89
C ASP A 49 15.60 2.52 0.29
N ASN A 50 16.81 2.76 0.82
CA ASN A 50 17.30 2.01 1.98
C ASN A 50 16.39 2.11 3.21
N VAL A 51 15.84 3.29 3.50
CA VAL A 51 15.03 3.53 4.71
C VAL A 51 13.64 2.92 4.53
N GLU A 52 13.03 3.12 3.37
CA GLU A 52 11.71 2.55 3.06
C GLU A 52 11.77 1.02 3.06
N SER A 53 12.83 0.42 2.50
CA SER A 53 13.08 -1.03 2.59
C SER A 53 13.11 -1.55 4.03
N LEU A 54 13.75 -0.81 4.94
CA LEU A 54 13.79 -1.18 6.36
C LEU A 54 12.42 -1.02 7.03
N LYS A 55 11.67 0.05 6.71
CA LYS A 55 10.32 0.28 7.23
C LYS A 55 9.37 -0.84 6.84
N VAL A 56 9.43 -1.30 5.60
CA VAL A 56 8.69 -2.48 5.12
C VAL A 56 9.01 -3.67 6.02
N ARG A 57 10.29 -4.00 6.21
CA ARG A 57 10.68 -5.15 7.05
C ARG A 57 10.19 -5.05 8.49
N VAL A 58 10.22 -3.85 9.09
CA VAL A 58 9.71 -3.61 10.45
C VAL A 58 8.19 -3.73 10.51
N ARG A 59 7.47 -3.31 9.47
CA ARG A 59 6.00 -3.38 9.36
C ARG A 59 5.48 -4.74 8.91
N THR A 60 6.35 -5.74 8.77
CA THR A 60 5.93 -7.08 8.34
C THR A 60 4.87 -7.67 9.27
N LYS A 61 3.93 -8.41 8.69
CA LYS A 61 2.84 -9.06 9.42
C LYS A 61 3.41 -9.94 10.54
N ARG A 62 2.77 -9.91 11.71
CA ARG A 62 3.10 -10.81 12.82
C ARG A 62 3.14 -12.27 12.34
N GLY A 63 4.28 -12.94 12.57
CA GLY A 63 4.50 -14.33 12.15
C GLY A 63 5.21 -14.49 10.80
N ARG A 64 5.54 -13.39 10.08
CA ARG A 64 6.49 -13.42 8.97
C ARG A 64 7.93 -13.43 9.50
N LYS A 65 8.78 -14.27 8.91
CA LYS A 65 10.21 -14.34 9.19
C LYS A 65 10.97 -14.03 7.90
N ASN A 66 11.84 -13.02 7.91
CA ASN A 66 12.75 -12.82 6.78
C ASN A 66 14.01 -13.64 7.01
N ASP A 67 14.19 -14.69 6.22
CA ASP A 67 15.28 -15.64 6.33
C ASP A 67 16.22 -15.51 5.12
N LEU A 68 17.40 -14.95 5.36
CA LEU A 68 18.43 -14.65 4.37
C LEU A 68 18.02 -13.72 3.22
N CYS A 69 19.04 -13.33 2.46
CA CYS A 69 18.83 -12.62 1.21
C CYS A 69 18.21 -13.55 0.15
N ASN A 70 17.53 -12.98 -0.84
CA ASN A 70 16.87 -13.68 -1.95
C ASN A 70 17.75 -14.53 -2.90
N ASN A 71 19.06 -14.65 -2.64
CA ASN A 71 19.98 -15.45 -3.45
C ASN A 71 19.51 -16.91 -3.51
N CYS A 72 19.47 -17.50 -4.70
CA CYS A 72 19.04 -18.89 -4.95
C CYS A 72 17.54 -19.17 -4.77
N PHE A 73 16.75 -18.21 -4.29
CA PHE A 73 15.29 -18.32 -4.17
C PHE A 73 14.61 -17.55 -5.28
N GLU A 74 14.58 -16.22 -5.17
CA GLU A 74 13.89 -15.32 -6.09
C GLU A 74 14.86 -14.63 -7.06
N LYS A 75 16.17 -14.72 -6.79
CA LYS A 75 17.20 -14.08 -7.60
C LYS A 75 18.23 -15.07 -8.11
N VAL A 76 18.54 -14.90 -9.38
CA VAL A 76 19.64 -15.52 -10.10
C VAL A 76 20.27 -14.49 -11.05
N CYS A 77 21.54 -14.68 -11.39
CA CYS A 77 22.25 -13.88 -12.37
C CYS A 77 22.69 -14.77 -13.52
N VAL A 78 22.33 -14.41 -14.75
CA VAL A 78 22.87 -15.03 -15.97
C VAL A 78 23.88 -14.04 -16.55
N ASN A 79 25.14 -14.45 -16.63
CA ASN A 79 26.21 -13.63 -17.16
C ASN A 79 26.25 -13.71 -18.71
N SER A 80 26.97 -12.81 -19.36
CA SER A 80 27.04 -12.73 -20.83
C SER A 80 27.66 -13.98 -21.49
N ASP A 81 28.44 -14.74 -20.74
CA ASP A 81 28.99 -16.04 -21.12
C ASP A 81 27.97 -17.20 -21.01
N GLY A 82 26.76 -16.93 -20.52
CA GLY A 82 25.71 -17.91 -20.28
C GLY A 82 25.83 -18.66 -18.96
N ASN A 83 26.86 -18.39 -18.14
CA ASN A 83 26.97 -18.99 -16.81
C ASN A 83 25.97 -18.36 -15.83
N VAL A 84 25.46 -19.19 -14.93
CA VAL A 84 24.44 -18.81 -13.94
C VAL A 84 25.06 -18.76 -12.56
N TYR A 85 24.73 -17.72 -11.79
CA TYR A 85 25.19 -17.48 -10.43
C TYR A 85 24.01 -17.14 -9.52
N PRO A 86 24.10 -17.34 -8.19
CA PRO A 86 23.07 -16.96 -7.24
C PRO A 86 22.67 -15.47 -7.28
N CYS A 87 23.62 -14.57 -7.55
CA CYS A 87 23.32 -13.15 -7.72
C CYS A 87 24.44 -12.41 -8.46
N ALA A 88 24.17 -11.17 -8.86
CA ALA A 88 25.12 -10.33 -9.60
C ALA A 88 26.43 -10.09 -8.82
N SER A 89 26.37 -9.94 -7.50
CA SER A 89 27.57 -9.74 -6.67
C SER A 89 28.48 -10.98 -6.63
N LEU A 90 27.92 -12.17 -6.88
CA LEU A 90 28.66 -13.45 -6.91
C LEU A 90 29.12 -13.83 -8.33
N ASN A 91 28.74 -13.08 -9.35
CA ASN A 91 29.14 -13.31 -10.74
C ASN A 91 30.67 -13.40 -10.89
N GLY A 92 31.13 -14.36 -11.69
CA GLY A 92 32.53 -14.60 -12.00
C GLY A 92 33.35 -15.31 -10.91
N ASP A 93 32.77 -15.61 -9.74
CA ASP A 93 33.43 -16.47 -8.75
C ASP A 93 33.10 -17.94 -9.04
N LYS A 94 34.13 -18.74 -9.34
CA LYS A 94 34.00 -20.18 -9.66
C LYS A 94 33.30 -20.99 -8.57
N HIS A 95 33.38 -20.58 -7.30
CA HIS A 95 32.71 -21.29 -6.19
C HIS A 95 31.18 -21.17 -6.24
N PHE A 96 30.67 -20.21 -7.01
CA PHE A 96 29.25 -19.92 -7.15
C PHE A 96 28.71 -20.12 -8.57
N ASN A 97 29.50 -20.71 -9.48
CA ASN A 97 28.99 -21.07 -10.81
C ASN A 97 28.02 -22.26 -10.69
N ALA A 98 26.75 -22.03 -10.97
CA ALA A 98 25.67 -23.01 -10.85
C ALA A 98 25.49 -23.87 -12.12
N GLY A 99 26.12 -23.52 -13.24
CA GLY A 99 25.95 -24.15 -14.55
C GLY A 99 25.76 -23.13 -15.68
N SER A 100 25.56 -23.60 -16.91
CA SER A 100 25.37 -22.75 -18.08
C SER A 100 24.00 -22.97 -18.74
N VAL A 101 23.31 -21.87 -19.08
CA VAL A 101 22.05 -21.93 -19.86
C VAL A 101 22.24 -22.44 -21.28
N ARG A 102 23.49 -22.58 -21.73
CA ARG A 102 23.84 -23.18 -23.03
C ARG A 102 23.76 -24.70 -23.02
N GLU A 103 23.82 -25.31 -21.83
CA GLU A 103 23.87 -26.77 -21.65
C GLU A 103 22.54 -27.32 -21.10
N ARG A 104 21.90 -26.57 -20.20
CA ARG A 104 20.68 -26.97 -19.51
C ARG A 104 19.74 -25.77 -19.36
N SER A 105 18.45 -26.03 -19.18
CA SER A 105 17.48 -24.97 -18.94
C SER A 105 17.75 -24.26 -17.60
N LEU A 106 17.36 -22.99 -17.50
CA LEU A 106 17.50 -22.24 -16.24
C LEU A 106 16.72 -22.90 -15.09
N LYS A 107 15.60 -23.57 -15.38
CA LYS A 107 14.82 -24.33 -14.41
C LYS A 107 15.62 -25.50 -13.83
N GLU A 108 16.27 -26.30 -14.67
CA GLU A 108 17.12 -27.42 -14.23
C GLU A 108 18.33 -26.91 -13.45
N ILE A 109 18.96 -25.83 -13.90
CA ILE A 109 20.07 -25.22 -13.16
C ILE A 109 19.61 -24.75 -11.78
N TRP A 110 18.44 -24.12 -11.69
CA TRP A 110 17.90 -23.65 -10.42
C TRP A 110 17.54 -24.81 -9.49
N LEU A 111 16.84 -25.85 -9.97
CA LEU A 111 16.42 -27.00 -9.15
C LEU A 111 17.59 -27.89 -8.73
N ASP A 112 18.48 -28.23 -9.66
CA ASP A 112 19.37 -29.38 -9.53
C ASP A 112 20.84 -29.00 -9.27
N SER A 113 21.20 -27.72 -9.40
CA SER A 113 22.57 -27.29 -9.12
C SER A 113 22.88 -27.38 -7.64
N LYS A 114 24.01 -28.01 -7.30
CA LYS A 114 24.54 -28.06 -5.92
C LYS A 114 24.74 -26.68 -5.30
N VAL A 115 25.09 -25.67 -6.12
CA VAL A 115 25.27 -24.29 -5.65
C VAL A 115 23.93 -23.70 -5.22
N MET A 116 22.88 -23.88 -6.03
CA MET A 116 21.54 -23.36 -5.74
C MET A 116 20.89 -24.11 -4.58
N GLN A 117 21.06 -25.44 -4.51
CA GLN A 117 20.60 -26.25 -3.38
C GLN A 117 21.26 -25.81 -2.07
N LYS A 118 22.58 -25.68 -2.04
CA LYS A 118 23.29 -25.19 -0.84
C LYS A 118 22.84 -23.80 -0.40
N GLY A 119 22.50 -22.93 -1.35
CA GLY A 119 21.94 -21.61 -1.02
C GLY A 119 20.54 -21.69 -0.43
N ARG A 120 19.70 -22.61 -0.91
CA ARG A 120 18.34 -22.83 -0.39
C ARG A 120 18.28 -23.58 0.94
N ASP A 121 19.28 -24.41 1.22
CA ASP A 121 19.39 -25.14 2.49
C ASP A 121 19.97 -24.28 3.62
N ASN A 122 20.38 -23.04 3.33
CA ASN A 122 20.98 -22.11 4.31
C ASN A 122 19.87 -21.32 5.04
N SER A 123 20.13 -20.95 6.29
CA SER A 123 19.28 -20.05 7.08
C SER A 123 20.08 -18.97 7.80
N VAL A 124 19.42 -17.89 8.21
CA VAL A 124 19.94 -16.87 9.12
C VAL A 124 20.38 -17.50 10.44
N GLN A 125 19.75 -18.61 10.84
CA GLN A 125 20.11 -19.36 12.04
C GLN A 125 21.50 -20.02 11.93
N ASP A 126 21.94 -20.31 10.72
CA ASP A 126 23.26 -20.89 10.46
C ASP A 126 24.36 -19.83 10.47
N LYS A 127 24.00 -18.53 10.49
CA LYS A 127 24.96 -17.44 10.49
C LYS A 127 25.51 -17.18 11.89
N ALA A 128 26.82 -16.98 11.95
CA ALA A 128 27.52 -16.61 13.19
C ALA A 128 26.85 -15.38 13.84
N GLU A 129 26.56 -15.51 15.14
CA GLU A 129 26.00 -14.46 16.01
C GLU A 129 24.58 -13.97 15.64
N CYS A 130 23.91 -14.61 14.67
CA CYS A 130 22.56 -14.20 14.26
C CYS A 130 21.46 -14.92 15.06
N SER A 131 21.65 -16.19 15.45
CA SER A 131 20.64 -17.02 16.12
C SER A 131 20.15 -16.51 17.49
N GLU A 132 20.92 -15.63 18.13
CA GLU A 132 20.56 -14.99 19.40
C GLU A 132 20.21 -13.49 19.24
N CYS A 133 20.18 -12.99 18.00
CA CYS A 133 19.98 -11.58 17.71
C CYS A 133 18.48 -11.21 17.68
N TYR A 134 18.09 -10.18 18.42
CA TYR A 134 16.71 -9.66 18.43
C TYR A 134 16.21 -9.11 17.07
N LEU A 135 17.12 -8.88 16.11
CA LEU A 135 16.78 -8.45 14.74
C LEU A 135 16.92 -9.56 13.69
N GLU A 136 17.19 -10.81 14.08
CA GLU A 136 17.54 -11.91 13.16
C GLU A 136 16.59 -12.00 11.95
N TYR A 137 15.27 -12.00 12.20
CA TYR A 137 14.24 -12.14 11.17
C TYR A 137 13.76 -10.80 10.59
N PHE A 138 14.30 -9.68 11.06
CA PHE A 138 14.10 -8.37 10.44
C PHE A 138 15.16 -8.11 9.37
N CYS A 139 16.44 -8.38 9.69
CA CYS A 139 17.55 -8.16 8.77
C CYS A 139 17.92 -9.38 7.94
N GLY A 140 17.42 -10.58 8.30
CA GLY A 140 17.75 -11.86 7.68
C GLY A 140 19.24 -12.20 7.68
N GLY A 141 20.03 -11.58 8.56
CA GLY A 141 21.46 -11.86 8.68
C GLY A 141 22.38 -11.18 7.66
N GLY A 142 21.89 -10.21 6.89
CA GLY A 142 22.76 -9.46 5.98
C GLY A 142 23.21 -10.24 4.73
N CYS A 143 23.84 -9.52 3.80
CA CYS A 143 24.14 -10.01 2.47
C CYS A 143 25.13 -11.16 2.52
N THR A 144 24.71 -12.33 2.04
CA THR A 144 25.55 -13.53 1.94
C THR A 144 26.85 -13.28 1.14
N SER A 145 26.79 -12.42 0.13
CA SER A 145 27.97 -12.02 -0.64
C SER A 145 28.95 -11.20 0.19
N HIS A 146 28.46 -10.24 0.98
CA HIS A 146 29.31 -9.46 1.90
C HIS A 146 29.97 -10.36 2.93
N SER A 147 29.20 -11.22 3.59
CA SER A 147 29.74 -12.19 4.55
C SER A 147 30.85 -13.05 3.96
N TYR A 148 30.63 -13.61 2.76
CA TYR A 148 31.61 -14.47 2.11
C TYR A 148 32.90 -13.73 1.77
N TYR A 149 32.81 -12.55 1.16
CA TYR A 149 33.99 -11.81 0.74
C TYR A 149 34.73 -11.17 1.91
N ALA A 150 34.02 -10.63 2.90
CA ALA A 150 34.64 -10.08 4.11
C ALA A 150 35.38 -11.18 4.89
N SER A 151 34.75 -12.33 5.15
CA SER A 151 35.43 -13.41 5.86
C SER A 151 36.64 -13.95 5.08
N LYS A 152 36.61 -13.89 3.74
CA LYS A 152 37.74 -14.27 2.90
C LYS A 152 38.92 -13.32 3.07
N VAL A 153 38.66 -12.02 3.20
CA VAL A 153 39.70 -11.03 3.50
C VAL A 153 40.25 -11.26 4.90
N ASP A 154 39.38 -11.46 5.89
CA ASP A 154 39.79 -11.55 7.30
C ASP A 154 40.50 -12.86 7.65
N THR A 155 40.04 -13.99 7.09
CA THR A 155 40.47 -15.34 7.49
C THR A 155 41.22 -16.10 6.39
N GLY A 156 41.29 -15.52 5.18
CA GLY A 156 41.77 -16.22 3.98
C GLY A 156 40.75 -17.21 3.37
N LYS A 157 39.65 -17.51 4.06
CA LYS A 157 38.61 -18.45 3.61
C LYS A 157 37.22 -17.82 3.64
N GLY A 158 36.56 -17.80 2.48
CA GLY A 158 35.20 -17.27 2.36
C GLY A 158 34.16 -18.20 2.98
N SER A 159 33.21 -17.63 3.73
CA SER A 159 32.10 -18.35 4.36
C SER A 159 30.78 -17.59 4.20
N ILE A 160 29.77 -18.28 3.67
CA ILE A 160 28.41 -17.73 3.53
C ILE A 160 27.68 -17.60 4.88
N THR A 161 28.14 -18.33 5.90
CA THR A 161 27.62 -18.30 7.27
C THR A 161 28.37 -17.31 8.18
N ALA A 162 29.38 -16.60 7.66
CA ALA A 162 30.02 -15.54 8.43
C ALA A 162 29.03 -14.37 8.66
N GLN A 163 29.32 -13.55 9.66
CA GLN A 163 28.56 -12.33 9.92
C GLN A 163 28.72 -11.34 8.74
N ASP A 164 27.69 -10.54 8.48
CA ASP A 164 27.81 -9.41 7.54
C ASP A 164 28.64 -8.28 8.19
N PRO A 165 29.67 -7.73 7.51
CA PRO A 165 30.51 -6.65 8.05
C PRO A 165 29.74 -5.35 8.38
N TYR A 166 28.53 -5.19 7.87
CA TYR A 166 27.64 -4.05 8.13
C TYR A 166 26.54 -4.37 9.15
N CYS A 167 26.67 -5.46 9.92
CA CYS A 167 25.71 -5.85 10.97
C CYS A 167 25.36 -4.70 11.93
N SER A 168 26.36 -3.98 12.47
CA SER A 168 26.17 -2.82 13.33
C SER A 168 25.43 -1.67 12.65
N THR A 169 25.66 -1.46 11.35
CA THR A 169 24.92 -0.46 10.56
C THR A 169 23.44 -0.84 10.49
N TYR A 170 23.12 -2.10 10.14
CA TYR A 170 21.73 -2.55 10.09
C TYR A 170 21.04 -2.41 11.44
N LYS A 171 21.69 -2.82 12.54
CA LYS A 171 21.15 -2.65 13.91
C LYS A 171 20.75 -1.20 14.19
N SER A 172 21.67 -0.27 13.95
CA SER A 172 21.43 1.17 14.20
C SER A 172 20.31 1.74 13.34
N LEU A 173 20.22 1.36 12.07
CA LEU A 173 19.16 1.83 11.17
C LEU A 173 17.79 1.23 11.54
N PHE A 174 17.73 -0.06 11.89
CA PHE A 174 16.50 -0.69 12.34
C PHE A 174 15.98 -0.08 13.63
N GLU A 175 16.84 0.17 14.62
CA GLU A 175 16.44 0.84 15.86
C GLU A 175 15.85 2.23 15.58
N ASP A 176 16.50 3.01 14.72
CA ASP A 176 16.03 4.35 14.33
C ASP A 176 14.66 4.28 13.65
N VAL A 177 14.45 3.33 12.75
CA VAL A 177 13.18 3.10 12.06
C VAL A 177 12.10 2.61 13.02
N ILE A 178 12.40 1.68 13.93
CA ILE A 178 11.45 1.19 14.93
C ILE A 178 10.97 2.34 15.81
N TRP A 179 11.87 3.19 16.28
CA TRP A 179 11.51 4.37 17.08
C TRP A 179 10.71 5.40 16.30
N GLU A 180 11.06 5.64 15.03
CA GLU A 180 10.29 6.52 14.13
C GLU A 180 8.85 6.01 13.97
N LEU A 181 8.68 4.74 13.64
CA LEU A 181 7.37 4.11 13.45
C LEU A 181 6.55 4.07 14.76
N ALA A 182 7.20 3.78 15.89
CA ALA A 182 6.56 3.85 17.20
C ALA A 182 6.07 5.29 17.49
N SER A 183 6.86 6.31 17.16
CA SER A 183 6.48 7.71 17.34
C SER A 183 5.33 8.13 16.42
N GLU A 184 5.28 7.64 15.18
CA GLU A 184 4.16 7.85 14.25
C GLU A 184 2.86 7.20 14.75
N ALA A 185 2.94 6.04 15.41
CA ALA A 185 1.81 5.37 16.01
C ALA A 185 1.28 6.05 17.29
N VAL A 186 2.05 6.98 17.85
CA VAL A 186 1.78 7.74 19.10
C VAL A 186 1.29 9.17 18.82
N ALA A 187 1.24 9.60 17.56
CA ALA A 187 0.70 10.93 17.20
C ALA A 187 -0.71 11.13 17.80
N PRO A 188 -0.94 12.24 18.52
CA PRO A 188 -2.08 12.36 19.43
C PRO A 188 -3.41 12.30 18.65
N GLN A 189 -4.22 11.29 18.96
CA GLN A 189 -5.64 11.25 18.55
C GLN A 189 -6.52 12.19 19.39
N ASN A 190 -5.95 13.01 20.26
CA ASN A 190 -6.72 13.81 21.22
C ASN A 190 -6.78 15.29 20.82
N THR A 191 -7.96 15.74 20.44
CA THR A 191 -8.34 17.15 20.22
C THR A 191 -8.98 17.80 21.45
N ARG A 192 -8.85 17.21 22.65
CA ARG A 192 -9.41 17.77 23.90
C ARG A 192 -8.33 18.09 24.93
N GLU A 193 -8.59 19.14 25.71
CA GLU A 193 -7.82 19.75 26.83
C GLU A 193 -7.45 18.81 28.00
N TYR A 194 -7.30 17.50 27.77
CA TYR A 194 -6.87 16.55 28.77
C TYR A 194 -5.50 15.97 28.39
N SER A 195 -4.50 16.17 29.26
CA SER A 195 -3.18 15.56 29.13
C SER A 195 -3.25 14.05 29.45
N ALA A 196 -3.78 13.27 28.51
CA ALA A 196 -3.80 11.81 28.62
C ALA A 196 -2.37 11.24 28.61
N PRO A 197 -2.10 10.13 29.32
CA PRO A 197 -0.81 9.45 29.27
C PRO A 197 -0.47 9.00 27.85
N THR A 198 0.81 9.09 27.49
CA THR A 198 1.32 8.60 26.20
C THR A 198 1.24 7.08 26.15
N ILE A 199 0.27 6.56 25.40
CA ILE A 199 0.11 5.11 25.20
C ILE A 199 0.96 4.69 23.99
N TYR A 200 2.01 3.93 24.24
CA TYR A 200 2.76 3.25 23.18
C TYR A 200 1.97 2.04 22.72
N ASN A 201 1.36 2.21 21.57
CA ASN A 201 0.73 1.16 20.82
C ASN A 201 1.78 0.09 20.42
N ALA A 202 1.47 -1.20 20.60
CA ALA A 202 2.28 -2.26 20.00
C ALA A 202 2.38 -2.03 18.48
N MET A 203 3.44 -2.53 17.82
CA MET A 203 3.66 -2.36 16.35
C MET A 203 2.46 -2.74 15.46
N ASP A 204 1.44 -3.38 16.04
CA ASP A 204 0.24 -3.93 15.42
C ASP A 204 -1.10 -3.34 15.93
N SER A 205 -1.09 -2.30 16.78
CA SER A 205 -2.32 -1.81 17.43
C SER A 205 -3.32 -1.13 16.48
N LYS A 206 -2.96 -0.98 15.20
CA LYS A 206 -3.84 -0.45 14.13
C LYS A 206 -4.53 -1.57 13.33
N LEU A 207 -4.44 -2.85 13.75
CA LEU A 207 -5.36 -3.87 13.25
C LEU A 207 -6.77 -3.61 13.78
N PRO A 208 -7.81 -3.72 12.94
CA PRO A 208 -9.18 -3.40 13.29
C PRO A 208 -9.62 -4.15 14.56
N GLY A 209 -10.16 -3.38 15.50
CA GLY A 209 -10.61 -3.84 16.80
C GLY A 209 -11.87 -4.70 16.72
N HIS A 210 -11.73 -5.97 16.37
CA HIS A 210 -12.75 -7.00 16.59
C HIS A 210 -12.17 -8.34 17.12
N PHE A 211 -11.02 -8.34 17.77
CA PHE A 211 -10.57 -9.51 18.55
C PHE A 211 -11.15 -9.52 19.97
N GLY A 212 -12.48 -9.56 20.04
CA GLY A 212 -13.25 -10.00 21.20
C GLY A 212 -13.77 -11.41 20.99
N ALA A 213 -12.90 -12.38 20.71
CA ALA A 213 -13.26 -13.80 20.71
C ALA A 213 -12.03 -14.72 20.72
N GLY A 214 -11.39 -14.83 21.88
CA GLY A 214 -10.46 -15.91 22.19
C GLY A 214 -9.11 -15.83 21.48
N LEU A 215 -8.05 -16.06 22.25
CA LEU A 215 -6.78 -16.54 21.73
C LEU A 215 -7.04 -17.74 20.79
N LYS A 216 -7.09 -17.49 19.49
CA LYS A 216 -6.98 -18.53 18.48
C LYS A 216 -5.53 -18.59 18.04
N THR A 217 -4.80 -19.47 18.73
CA THR A 217 -3.67 -20.26 18.25
C THR A 217 -2.55 -19.50 17.51
N ILE A 218 -1.43 -19.33 18.22
CA ILE A 218 -0.12 -19.35 17.59
C ILE A 218 -0.04 -20.65 16.80
N ASP A 219 0.17 -20.50 15.50
CA ASP A 219 0.48 -21.51 14.49
C ASP A 219 -0.70 -22.14 13.72
N LYS A 220 -0.83 -21.69 12.44
CA LYS A 220 -0.74 -22.58 11.27
C LYS A 220 -0.03 -21.84 10.13
N ASN A 221 1.28 -22.03 10.08
CA ASN A 221 2.26 -21.65 9.06
C ASN A 221 2.83 -20.24 9.22
N PHE A 222 4.01 -20.16 9.83
CA PHE A 222 4.93 -19.04 9.62
C PHE A 222 5.14 -18.81 8.13
N ASP A 223 5.09 -17.55 7.71
CA ASP A 223 5.46 -17.16 6.36
C ASP A 223 6.96 -16.87 6.35
N VAL A 224 7.74 -17.68 5.61
CA VAL A 224 9.18 -17.50 5.48
C VAL A 224 9.42 -16.79 4.17
N GLY A 225 9.77 -15.51 4.26
CA GLY A 225 10.18 -14.70 3.12
C GLY A 225 11.70 -14.56 3.08
N CYS A 226 12.27 -14.25 1.92
CA CYS A 226 13.62 -13.70 1.86
C CYS A 226 13.54 -12.17 1.96
N TYR A 227 14.66 -11.52 2.32
CA TYR A 227 14.78 -10.07 2.18
C TYR A 227 15.74 -9.70 1.04
N HIS A 228 15.65 -8.50 0.48
CA HIS A 228 16.60 -8.03 -0.53
C HIS A 228 17.74 -7.26 0.14
N CYS A 229 18.98 -7.73 -0.03
CA CYS A 229 20.13 -6.95 0.41
C CYS A 229 20.21 -5.63 -0.37
N SER A 230 20.52 -4.52 0.31
CA SER A 230 20.67 -3.16 -0.28
C SER A 230 21.78 -3.03 -1.33
N CYS A 231 22.38 -4.13 -1.78
CA CYS A 231 23.47 -4.21 -2.77
C CYS A 231 22.97 -4.08 -4.22
N VAL A 232 21.66 -4.19 -4.43
CA VAL A 232 20.95 -3.94 -5.69
C VAL A 232 19.66 -3.21 -5.29
N LEU A 233 19.10 -2.36 -6.18
CA LEU A 233 17.82 -1.65 -5.98
C LEU A 233 16.86 -2.47 -5.11
N SER A 234 16.36 -1.89 -4.01
CA SER A 234 15.58 -2.63 -3.04
C SER A 234 14.17 -2.87 -3.57
N VAL A 235 14.00 -3.93 -4.36
CA VAL A 235 12.68 -4.38 -4.82
C VAL A 235 11.82 -4.94 -3.67
N ASP A 236 12.34 -5.00 -2.43
CA ASP A 236 11.54 -5.22 -1.22
C ASP A 236 10.37 -4.23 -1.11
N VAL A 237 10.54 -2.99 -1.62
CA VAL A 237 9.49 -1.95 -1.69
C VAL A 237 8.45 -2.25 -2.79
N GLU A 238 8.79 -3.13 -3.74
CA GLU A 238 8.02 -3.41 -4.96
C GLU A 238 7.18 -4.70 -4.86
N ASP A 239 7.59 -5.68 -4.04
CA ASP A 239 7.07 -7.05 -4.08
C ASP A 239 6.10 -7.44 -2.93
N ASP A 240 6.09 -6.73 -1.79
CA ASP A 240 5.13 -7.01 -0.70
C ASP A 240 3.90 -6.10 -0.79
N GLU A 241 2.84 -6.53 -1.47
CA GLU A 241 1.60 -5.73 -1.62
C GLU A 241 0.88 -5.45 -0.29
N ASP A 242 1.17 -6.22 0.77
CA ASP A 242 0.53 -6.09 2.08
C ASP A 242 1.35 -5.20 3.04
N VAL A 243 2.67 -5.13 2.87
CA VAL A 243 3.60 -4.39 3.75
C VAL A 243 4.20 -3.14 3.07
N CYS A 244 4.38 -3.16 1.76
CA CYS A 244 4.63 -1.97 0.93
C CYS A 244 3.33 -1.24 0.64
N LYS A 245 2.62 -0.86 1.71
CA LYS A 245 1.67 0.23 1.61
C LYS A 245 2.47 1.52 1.39
N PRO A 246 2.08 2.32 0.39
CA PRO A 246 2.93 3.32 -0.25
C PRO A 246 3.39 4.35 0.77
N GLU A 247 4.67 4.30 1.08
CA GLU A 247 5.36 5.36 1.79
C GLU A 247 5.62 6.59 0.89
N ILE A 248 4.86 6.69 -0.21
CA ILE A 248 4.42 7.96 -0.75
C ILE A 248 3.24 8.56 0.05
N LYS A 249 3.16 8.27 1.36
CA LYS A 249 2.05 8.61 2.28
C LYS A 249 1.70 10.09 2.35
N GLY A 250 2.63 10.94 1.90
CA GLY A 250 2.41 12.37 1.72
C GLY A 250 2.45 12.83 0.26
N HIS A 251 3.30 12.23 -0.58
CA HIS A 251 3.62 12.79 -1.90
C HIS A 251 2.60 12.38 -3.01
N VAL A 252 1.93 11.22 -2.91
CA VAL A 252 0.81 10.85 -3.78
C VAL A 252 -0.39 11.71 -3.42
N THR A 253 -0.77 11.76 -2.14
CA THR A 253 -1.86 12.59 -1.64
C THR A 253 -1.66 14.07 -2.01
N LYS A 254 -0.45 14.63 -1.89
CA LYS A 254 -0.12 15.99 -2.34
C LYS A 254 -0.23 16.18 -3.86
N THR A 255 0.23 15.21 -4.66
CA THR A 255 0.17 15.30 -6.14
C THR A 255 -1.27 15.23 -6.64
N VAL A 256 -2.07 14.29 -6.09
CA VAL A 256 -3.50 14.17 -6.33
C VAL A 256 -4.21 15.46 -5.92
N LYS A 257 -3.97 15.96 -4.69
CA LYS A 257 -4.54 17.23 -4.19
C LYS A 257 -4.24 18.38 -5.16
N LYS A 258 -2.97 18.59 -5.53
CA LYS A 258 -2.56 19.66 -6.47
C LYS A 258 -3.21 19.55 -7.85
N LYS A 259 -3.43 18.33 -8.36
CA LYS A 259 -4.04 18.09 -9.66
C LYS A 259 -5.54 18.41 -9.63
N PHE A 260 -6.27 17.89 -8.65
CA PHE A 260 -7.72 18.07 -8.55
C PHE A 260 -8.12 19.47 -8.06
N SER A 261 -7.31 20.14 -7.23
CA SER A 261 -7.51 21.56 -6.90
C SER A 261 -7.50 22.45 -8.16
N LYS A 262 -6.64 22.14 -9.16
CA LYS A 262 -6.65 22.85 -10.46
C LYS A 262 -7.88 22.49 -11.30
N ALA A 263 -8.25 21.21 -11.30
CA ALA A 263 -9.40 20.70 -12.04
C ALA A 263 -10.75 21.27 -11.55
N ALA A 264 -10.79 21.81 -10.33
CA ALA A 264 -11.94 22.56 -9.82
C ALA A 264 -12.19 23.86 -10.60
N TYR A 265 -11.15 24.54 -11.08
CA TYR A 265 -11.26 25.81 -11.80
C TYR A 265 -11.17 25.66 -13.32
N ALA A 266 -10.44 24.65 -13.80
CA ALA A 266 -10.26 24.36 -15.23
C ALA A 266 -10.64 22.90 -15.53
N PRO A 267 -11.88 22.63 -15.97
CA PRO A 267 -12.33 21.28 -16.25
C PRO A 267 -11.51 20.59 -17.33
N VAL A 268 -11.18 19.30 -17.13
CA VAL A 268 -10.41 18.50 -18.09
C VAL A 268 -11.29 17.39 -18.64
N ALA A 269 -11.63 17.47 -19.94
CA ALA A 269 -12.60 16.58 -20.58
C ALA A 269 -12.21 15.09 -20.55
N GLU A 270 -10.92 14.78 -20.49
CA GLU A 270 -10.41 13.40 -20.43
C GLU A 270 -10.76 12.67 -19.13
N TYR A 271 -11.18 13.38 -18.08
CA TYR A 271 -11.57 12.79 -16.78
C TYR A 271 -13.08 12.54 -16.67
N TYR A 272 -13.85 12.84 -17.73
CA TYR A 272 -15.29 12.67 -17.74
C TYR A 272 -15.70 11.20 -17.82
N CYS A 273 -16.83 10.88 -17.19
CA CYS A 273 -17.38 9.53 -17.18
C CYS A 273 -17.72 9.06 -18.59
N PRO A 274 -17.06 8.00 -19.13
CA PRO A 274 -17.26 7.57 -20.51
C PRO A 274 -18.64 6.97 -20.77
N THR A 275 -19.37 6.54 -19.72
CA THR A 275 -20.70 5.94 -19.84
C THR A 275 -21.84 6.96 -19.79
N GLY A 276 -21.57 8.20 -19.36
CA GLY A 276 -22.57 9.25 -19.18
C GLY A 276 -23.63 8.95 -18.11
N TYR A 277 -24.45 9.96 -17.80
CA TYR A 277 -25.60 9.85 -16.90
C TYR A 277 -26.91 9.78 -17.69
N ASN A 278 -27.95 9.19 -17.09
CA ASN A 278 -29.29 9.24 -17.66
C ASN A 278 -29.78 10.71 -17.67
N PRO A 279 -30.20 11.28 -18.81
CA PRO A 279 -30.69 12.66 -18.88
C PRO A 279 -31.82 12.96 -17.90
N LYS A 280 -32.67 11.96 -17.60
CA LYS A 280 -33.74 12.11 -16.61
C LYS A 280 -33.21 12.31 -15.20
N ASP A 281 -32.04 11.77 -14.88
CA ASP A 281 -31.39 11.96 -13.57
C ASP A 281 -30.76 13.34 -13.43
N LEU A 282 -30.34 13.96 -14.53
CA LEU A 282 -29.73 15.30 -14.54
C LEU A 282 -30.72 16.46 -14.64
N ALA A 283 -31.97 16.22 -15.05
CA ALA A 283 -32.94 17.27 -15.40
C ALA A 283 -33.22 18.35 -14.33
N HIS A 284 -32.85 18.11 -13.07
CA HIS A 284 -33.03 19.04 -11.94
C HIS A 284 -31.76 19.81 -11.57
N ILE A 285 -30.63 19.47 -12.19
CA ILE A 285 -29.32 20.07 -11.94
C ILE A 285 -29.13 21.20 -12.96
N PRO A 286 -28.88 22.45 -12.53
CA PRO A 286 -28.62 23.55 -13.45
C PRO A 286 -27.43 23.27 -14.36
N ASN A 287 -27.49 23.70 -15.62
CA ASN A 287 -26.43 23.43 -16.62
C ASN A 287 -25.04 23.88 -16.15
N GLU A 288 -24.96 25.03 -15.47
CA GLU A 288 -23.72 25.56 -14.89
C GLU A 288 -23.05 24.65 -13.84
N VAL A 289 -23.78 23.68 -13.28
CA VAL A 289 -23.26 22.70 -12.32
C VAL A 289 -22.75 21.43 -13.02
N LEU A 290 -23.18 21.16 -14.25
CA LEU A 290 -22.85 19.93 -14.97
C LEU A 290 -21.42 19.92 -15.56
N ASP A 291 -20.78 21.09 -15.70
CA ASP A 291 -19.47 21.25 -16.34
C ASP A 291 -18.27 20.72 -15.51
N VAL A 292 -18.52 20.03 -14.39
CA VAL A 292 -17.49 19.66 -13.39
C VAL A 292 -17.70 18.23 -12.84
N SER A 293 -17.90 17.26 -13.73
CA SER A 293 -18.09 15.87 -13.35
C SER A 293 -16.92 14.99 -13.77
N TYR A 294 -16.25 14.36 -12.80
CA TYR A 294 -15.20 13.37 -13.06
C TYR A 294 -15.64 11.99 -12.55
N GLY A 295 -15.30 10.92 -13.26
CA GLY A 295 -15.66 9.56 -12.85
C GLY A 295 -15.40 8.54 -13.96
N CYS A 296 -15.51 7.25 -13.65
CA CYS A 296 -15.22 6.19 -14.63
C CYS A 296 -16.39 5.25 -14.91
N GLY A 297 -17.51 5.36 -14.19
CA GLY A 297 -18.70 4.57 -14.45
C GLY A 297 -19.98 5.27 -14.02
N ASN A 298 -21.12 4.83 -14.56
CA ASN A 298 -22.44 5.19 -14.06
C ASN A 298 -22.67 4.37 -12.78
N PRO A 299 -22.84 4.98 -11.59
CA PRO A 299 -23.02 4.21 -10.39
C PRO A 299 -24.35 3.47 -10.49
N ALA A 300 -24.30 2.17 -10.75
CA ALA A 300 -25.41 1.25 -10.51
C ALA A 300 -25.97 1.36 -9.07
N ALA A 301 -25.21 2.03 -8.19
CA ALA A 301 -25.61 2.47 -6.87
C ALA A 301 -26.85 3.36 -6.82
N LEU A 302 -27.02 4.28 -7.79
CA LEU A 302 -28.11 5.25 -7.80
C LEU A 302 -29.48 4.60 -7.99
N ALA A 303 -29.52 3.36 -8.52
CA ALA A 303 -30.74 2.58 -8.67
C ALA A 303 -31.25 1.97 -7.35
N SER A 304 -30.42 1.90 -6.31
CA SER A 304 -30.75 1.26 -5.03
C SER A 304 -31.07 2.25 -3.91
N ILE A 305 -31.20 3.55 -4.22
CA ILE A 305 -31.48 4.61 -3.24
C ILE A 305 -32.95 4.56 -2.82
N LYS A 306 -33.20 4.59 -1.51
CA LYS A 306 -34.56 4.67 -0.94
C LYS A 306 -34.78 6.05 -0.32
N ALA A 307 -36.00 6.57 -0.46
CA ALA A 307 -36.37 7.86 0.13
C ALA A 307 -36.10 7.90 1.65
N GLY A 308 -35.61 9.04 2.14
CA GLY A 308 -35.34 9.26 3.57
C GLY A 308 -34.03 8.67 4.13
N GLN A 309 -33.22 8.00 3.32
CA GLN A 309 -31.93 7.46 3.76
C GLN A 309 -30.84 8.55 3.92
N THR A 310 -29.82 8.24 4.72
CA THR A 310 -28.54 8.99 4.74
C THR A 310 -27.52 8.31 3.83
N ILE A 311 -26.94 9.07 2.90
CA ILE A 311 -25.94 8.60 1.93
C ILE A 311 -24.63 9.36 2.12
N VAL A 312 -23.51 8.64 2.03
CA VAL A 312 -22.17 9.23 1.90
C VAL A 312 -21.60 8.92 0.52
N ASP A 313 -21.05 9.94 -0.14
CA ASP A 313 -20.33 9.83 -1.40
C ASP A 313 -18.83 10.10 -1.17
N LEU A 314 -17.98 9.13 -1.52
CA LEU A 314 -16.54 9.19 -1.32
C LEU A 314 -15.84 9.66 -2.59
N GLY A 315 -15.20 10.83 -2.52
CA GLY A 315 -14.59 11.48 -3.68
C GLY A 315 -15.61 12.25 -4.50
N ALA A 316 -16.46 13.03 -3.83
CA ALA A 316 -17.67 13.59 -4.42
C ALA A 316 -17.42 14.60 -5.56
N GLY A 317 -16.19 15.13 -5.69
CA GLY A 317 -15.84 16.04 -6.77
C GLY A 317 -16.78 17.26 -6.81
N GLY A 318 -17.23 17.64 -8.01
CA GLY A 318 -18.22 18.71 -8.20
C GLY A 318 -19.64 18.37 -7.70
N GLY A 319 -19.88 17.17 -7.19
CA GLY A 319 -21.11 16.81 -6.48
C GLY A 319 -22.23 16.20 -7.31
N ILE A 320 -22.00 15.81 -8.57
CA ILE A 320 -23.07 15.34 -9.46
C ILE A 320 -23.81 14.10 -8.92
N ASP A 321 -23.07 13.12 -8.39
CA ASP A 321 -23.64 11.89 -7.82
C ASP A 321 -24.44 12.21 -6.55
N CYS A 322 -23.94 13.15 -5.76
CA CYS A 322 -24.65 13.69 -4.60
C CYS A 322 -25.98 14.36 -5.00
N PHE A 323 -26.01 15.14 -6.08
CA PHE A 323 -27.23 15.81 -6.55
C PHE A 323 -28.25 14.83 -7.10
N ILE A 324 -27.82 13.83 -7.87
CA ILE A 324 -28.72 12.77 -8.33
C ILE A 324 -29.31 12.00 -7.14
N ALA A 325 -28.49 11.70 -6.12
CA ALA A 325 -28.94 11.06 -4.89
C ALA A 325 -29.95 11.94 -4.13
N ALA A 326 -29.69 13.25 -4.02
CA ALA A 326 -30.51 14.23 -3.32
C ALA A 326 -31.98 14.18 -3.75
N ARG A 327 -32.23 14.16 -5.07
CA ARG A 327 -33.58 14.07 -5.63
C ARG A 327 -34.26 12.75 -5.32
N LYS A 328 -33.54 11.62 -5.42
CA LYS A 328 -34.09 10.27 -5.18
C LYS A 328 -34.43 10.06 -3.70
N LEU A 329 -33.66 10.67 -2.80
CA LEU A 329 -33.87 10.63 -1.36
C LEU A 329 -35.07 11.47 -0.90
N GLY A 330 -35.32 12.58 -1.59
CA GLY A 330 -36.34 13.56 -1.22
C GLY A 330 -35.98 14.36 0.04
N LYS A 331 -36.89 15.26 0.44
CA LYS A 331 -36.70 16.24 1.54
C LYS A 331 -36.28 15.63 2.89
N LYS A 332 -36.62 14.36 3.16
CA LYS A 332 -36.31 13.69 4.44
C LYS A 332 -34.97 12.95 4.46
N GLY A 333 -34.35 12.71 3.30
CA GLY A 333 -33.03 12.06 3.27
C GLY A 333 -31.90 13.06 3.43
N ARG A 334 -30.67 12.56 3.46
CA ARG A 334 -29.45 13.36 3.61
C ARG A 334 -28.34 12.80 2.72
N VAL A 335 -27.58 13.67 2.07
CA VAL A 335 -26.38 13.32 1.31
C VAL A 335 -25.19 14.07 1.89
N ILE A 336 -24.09 13.34 2.12
CA ILE A 336 -22.82 13.89 2.58
C ILE A 336 -21.76 13.55 1.55
N GLY A 337 -21.27 14.55 0.81
CA GLY A 337 -20.14 14.38 -0.10
C GLY A 337 -18.82 14.64 0.60
N ILE A 338 -17.87 13.71 0.50
CA ILE A 338 -16.52 13.86 1.05
C ILE A 338 -15.52 14.04 -0.10
N ASP A 339 -14.70 15.07 -0.05
CA ASP A 339 -13.60 15.29 -0.98
C ASP A 339 -12.33 15.75 -0.24
N LEU A 340 -11.17 15.46 -0.82
CA LEU A 340 -9.86 15.77 -0.23
C LEU A 340 -9.48 17.25 -0.37
N THR A 341 -10.01 17.93 -1.38
CA THR A 341 -9.61 19.29 -1.78
C THR A 341 -10.61 20.35 -1.32
N ASP A 342 -10.13 21.35 -0.58
CA ASP A 342 -10.99 22.44 -0.08
C ASP A 342 -11.62 23.24 -1.23
N GLU A 343 -10.93 23.36 -2.36
CA GLU A 343 -11.43 24.04 -3.55
C GLU A 343 -12.62 23.31 -4.18
N MET A 344 -12.57 21.98 -4.23
CA MET A 344 -13.66 21.17 -4.77
C MET A 344 -14.87 21.16 -3.82
N VAL A 345 -14.62 21.05 -2.52
CA VAL A 345 -15.66 21.16 -1.49
C VAL A 345 -16.36 22.51 -1.55
N ALA A 346 -15.61 23.61 -1.70
CA ALA A 346 -16.18 24.95 -1.82
C ALA A 346 -17.08 25.06 -3.06
N LYS A 347 -16.61 24.56 -4.21
CA LYS A 347 -17.37 24.57 -5.46
C LYS A 347 -18.65 23.71 -5.37
N ALA A 348 -18.53 22.48 -4.88
CA ALA A 348 -19.66 21.59 -4.71
C ALA A 348 -20.70 22.15 -3.71
N SER A 349 -20.23 22.84 -2.66
CA SER A 349 -21.11 23.53 -1.69
C SER A 349 -21.89 24.69 -2.30
N GLU A 350 -21.30 25.43 -3.23
CA GLU A 350 -22.02 26.46 -4.00
C GLU A 350 -23.09 25.82 -4.90
N SER A 351 -22.71 24.76 -5.62
CA SER A 351 -23.61 23.98 -6.47
C SER A 351 -24.78 23.36 -5.68
N ALA A 352 -24.54 22.88 -4.45
CA ALA A 352 -25.59 22.37 -3.56
C ALA A 352 -26.68 23.39 -3.25
N LYS A 353 -26.34 24.68 -3.12
CA LYS A 353 -27.34 25.74 -2.89
C LYS A 353 -28.27 25.86 -4.09
N LYS A 354 -27.68 26.01 -5.28
CA LYS A 354 -28.40 26.15 -6.56
C LYS A 354 -29.29 24.95 -6.86
N VAL A 355 -28.77 23.73 -6.66
CA VAL A 355 -29.54 22.49 -6.84
C VAL A 355 -30.65 22.38 -5.78
N GLY A 356 -30.38 22.77 -4.54
CA GLY A 356 -31.38 22.78 -3.48
C GLY A 356 -32.53 23.76 -3.76
N ASP A 357 -32.23 24.93 -4.31
CA ASP A 357 -33.23 25.91 -4.76
C ASP A 357 -34.09 25.33 -5.88
N ALA A 358 -33.48 24.65 -6.85
CA ALA A 358 -34.19 23.98 -7.94
C ALA A 358 -35.07 22.80 -7.47
N LEU A 359 -34.65 22.09 -6.41
CA LEU A 359 -35.40 20.99 -5.80
C LEU A 359 -36.48 21.47 -4.80
N GLY A 360 -36.36 22.70 -4.29
CA GLY A 360 -37.21 23.25 -3.23
C GLY A 360 -36.87 22.75 -1.82
N TYR A 361 -35.69 22.14 -1.63
CA TYR A 361 -35.17 21.71 -0.34
C TYR A 361 -33.66 21.47 -0.40
N HIS A 362 -32.98 21.66 0.74
CA HIS A 362 -31.54 21.42 0.87
C HIS A 362 -31.30 20.20 1.74
N ASN A 363 -30.77 19.13 1.15
CA ASN A 363 -30.43 17.89 1.83
C ASN A 363 -29.03 17.37 1.50
N VAL A 364 -28.18 18.22 0.91
CA VAL A 364 -26.80 17.90 0.53
C VAL A 364 -25.84 18.78 1.31
N GLU A 365 -24.79 18.19 1.87
CA GLU A 365 -23.66 18.91 2.44
C GLU A 365 -22.34 18.30 1.94
N PHE A 366 -21.29 19.11 1.87
CA PHE A 366 -19.95 18.66 1.52
C PHE A 366 -18.98 18.90 2.67
N ARG A 367 -18.05 17.97 2.89
CA ARG A 367 -17.03 18.07 3.93
C ARG A 367 -15.66 17.79 3.34
N SER A 368 -14.68 18.59 3.74
CA SER A 368 -13.26 18.30 3.48
C SER A 368 -12.82 17.14 4.37
N GLY A 369 -12.24 16.10 3.78
CA GLY A 369 -11.85 14.91 4.52
C GLY A 369 -11.05 13.91 3.70
N ASN A 370 -10.16 13.19 4.36
CA ASN A 370 -9.49 12.04 3.77
C ASN A 370 -10.42 10.83 3.87
N ILE A 371 -10.66 10.09 2.79
CA ILE A 371 -11.55 8.93 2.83
C ILE A 371 -10.99 7.74 3.62
N MET A 372 -9.72 7.81 4.04
CA MET A 372 -9.10 6.92 5.01
C MET A 372 -9.34 7.33 6.48
N GLU A 373 -10.00 8.46 6.73
CA GLU A 373 -10.35 8.99 8.05
C GLU A 373 -11.57 9.91 7.89
N LEU A 374 -12.74 9.29 7.76
CA LEU A 374 -13.98 9.96 7.38
C LEU A 374 -14.49 10.84 8.54
N PRO A 375 -14.78 12.14 8.28
CA PRO A 375 -15.39 13.03 9.26
C PRO A 375 -16.90 12.75 9.36
N VAL A 376 -17.27 11.51 9.66
CA VAL A 376 -18.65 10.99 9.73
C VAL A 376 -18.74 10.05 10.93
N ASP A 377 -19.84 10.14 11.68
CA ASP A 377 -20.05 9.36 12.90
C ASP A 377 -20.27 7.87 12.60
N ASP A 378 -19.91 7.02 13.55
CA ASP A 378 -20.13 5.58 13.51
C ASP A 378 -21.62 5.24 13.33
N ASN A 379 -21.92 4.18 12.59
CA ASN A 379 -23.28 3.65 12.44
C ASN A 379 -24.34 4.71 12.07
N SER A 380 -23.99 5.71 11.25
CA SER A 380 -24.85 6.86 10.94
C SER A 380 -25.38 6.85 9.50
N VAL A 381 -24.85 5.99 8.64
CA VAL A 381 -25.07 5.99 7.19
C VAL A 381 -25.79 4.74 6.71
N ASP A 382 -26.76 4.88 5.81
CA ASP A 382 -27.51 3.77 5.24
C ASP A 382 -26.88 3.21 3.95
N LEU A 383 -26.27 4.08 3.15
CA LEU A 383 -25.59 3.73 1.90
C LEU A 383 -24.32 4.54 1.70
N VAL A 384 -23.21 3.87 1.40
CA VAL A 384 -21.97 4.51 0.92
C VAL A 384 -21.82 4.26 -0.58
N ILE A 385 -21.49 5.31 -1.34
CA ILE A 385 -21.15 5.23 -2.76
C ILE A 385 -19.75 5.80 -3.00
N SER A 386 -19.09 5.32 -4.05
CA SER A 386 -17.83 5.90 -4.53
C SER A 386 -17.66 5.61 -6.02
N ASN A 387 -17.03 6.54 -6.74
CA ASN A 387 -16.76 6.43 -8.16
C ASN A 387 -15.29 6.77 -8.46
N CYS A 388 -14.48 5.75 -8.73
CA CYS A 388 -13.10 5.84 -9.19
C CYS A 388 -12.12 6.64 -8.33
N VAL A 389 -12.35 6.68 -7.00
CA VAL A 389 -11.47 7.38 -6.06
C VAL A 389 -10.67 6.44 -5.16
N ILE A 390 -11.14 5.21 -4.92
CA ILE A 390 -10.47 4.31 -3.97
C ILE A 390 -9.10 3.89 -4.50
N ASN A 391 -8.94 3.74 -5.81
CA ASN A 391 -7.64 3.49 -6.44
C ASN A 391 -6.59 4.60 -6.23
N LEU A 392 -7.02 5.84 -5.96
CA LEU A 392 -6.12 6.95 -5.67
C LEU A 392 -5.66 6.96 -4.21
N THR A 393 -6.22 6.11 -3.36
CA THR A 393 -5.85 6.00 -1.95
C THR A 393 -4.69 5.03 -1.71
N GLU A 394 -3.94 5.36 -0.68
CA GLU A 394 -2.75 4.66 -0.22
C GLU A 394 -3.09 3.36 0.50
N ASP A 395 -4.16 3.37 1.31
CA ASP A 395 -4.61 2.20 2.07
C ASP A 395 -6.08 1.91 1.84
N LYS A 396 -6.34 1.02 0.88
CA LYS A 396 -7.69 0.60 0.49
C LYS A 396 -8.37 -0.23 1.58
N THR A 397 -7.61 -0.96 2.39
CA THR A 397 -8.15 -1.68 3.55
C THR A 397 -8.70 -0.69 4.57
N LYS A 398 -7.95 0.38 4.87
CA LYS A 398 -8.42 1.44 5.78
C LYS A 398 -9.66 2.16 5.26
N VAL A 399 -9.77 2.38 3.94
CA VAL A 399 -11.02 2.89 3.34
C VAL A 399 -12.18 1.92 3.60
N MET A 400 -11.98 0.61 3.42
CA MET A 400 -13.04 -0.38 3.69
C MET A 400 -13.42 -0.43 5.18
N ASP A 401 -12.46 -0.30 6.09
CA ASP A 401 -12.69 -0.22 7.53
C ASP A 401 -13.52 1.02 7.90
N GLU A 402 -13.20 2.17 7.31
CA GLU A 402 -13.95 3.41 7.51
C GLU A 402 -15.38 3.31 6.95
N ILE A 403 -15.56 2.69 5.79
CA ILE A 403 -16.90 2.39 5.23
C ILE A 403 -17.67 1.49 6.20
N PHE A 404 -17.04 0.47 6.78
CA PHE A 404 -17.67 -0.40 7.76
C PHE A 404 -18.06 0.36 9.02
N ARG A 405 -17.18 1.24 9.54
CA ARG A 405 -17.43 2.05 10.74
C ARG A 405 -18.65 2.94 10.59
N ILE A 406 -18.76 3.70 9.50
CA ILE A 406 -19.84 4.69 9.32
C ILE A 406 -21.18 4.07 8.96
N LEU A 407 -21.20 2.87 8.37
CA LEU A 407 -22.43 2.19 8.00
C LEU A 407 -23.19 1.72 9.24
N LYS A 408 -24.49 2.00 9.28
CA LYS A 408 -25.44 1.37 10.22
C LYS A 408 -25.40 -0.15 10.07
N PRO A 409 -25.74 -0.92 11.12
CA PRO A 409 -26.09 -2.33 10.95
C PRO A 409 -27.17 -2.50 9.86
N GLY A 410 -26.93 -3.40 8.89
CA GLY A 410 -27.79 -3.55 7.70
C GLY A 410 -27.60 -2.48 6.61
N GLY A 411 -26.74 -1.48 6.83
CA GLY A 411 -26.29 -0.53 5.81
C GLY A 411 -25.47 -1.22 4.72
N ARG A 412 -25.35 -0.57 3.55
CA ARG A 412 -24.71 -1.18 2.37
C ARG A 412 -23.75 -0.22 1.67
N PHE A 413 -22.81 -0.74 0.90
CA PHE A 413 -21.97 0.06 0.03
C PHE A 413 -22.07 -0.40 -1.42
N ILE A 414 -21.88 0.53 -2.35
CA ILE A 414 -21.78 0.25 -3.78
C ILE A 414 -20.67 1.12 -4.37
N ILE A 415 -19.59 0.49 -4.79
CA ILE A 415 -18.38 1.15 -5.29
C ILE A 415 -18.24 0.84 -6.78
N SER A 416 -17.99 1.87 -7.58
CA SER A 416 -17.52 1.75 -8.96
C SER A 416 -16.05 2.11 -8.99
N ASP A 417 -15.17 1.21 -9.43
CA ASP A 417 -13.74 1.49 -9.56
C ASP A 417 -13.12 0.62 -10.66
N ILE A 418 -11.80 0.72 -10.82
CA ILE A 418 -11.02 -0.08 -11.76
C ILE A 418 -10.30 -1.20 -11.01
N VAL A 419 -10.22 -2.38 -11.62
CA VAL A 419 -9.38 -3.49 -11.15
C VAL A 419 -8.53 -4.02 -12.29
N SER A 420 -7.44 -4.69 -11.96
CA SER A 420 -6.59 -5.40 -12.91
C SER A 420 -6.85 -6.91 -12.88
N ASP A 421 -6.66 -7.59 -14.02
CA ASP A 421 -6.68 -9.06 -14.05
C ASP A 421 -5.44 -9.70 -13.39
N LYS A 422 -4.36 -8.92 -13.24
CA LYS A 422 -3.07 -9.32 -12.67
C LYS A 422 -2.51 -8.24 -11.75
N PRO A 423 -1.65 -8.58 -10.78
CA PRO A 423 -0.95 -7.58 -9.98
C PRO A 423 -0.24 -6.54 -10.86
N VAL A 424 -0.37 -5.26 -10.51
CA VAL A 424 0.28 -4.17 -11.24
C VAL A 424 1.77 -4.13 -10.84
N PRO A 425 2.72 -4.26 -11.79
CA PRO A 425 4.15 -4.21 -11.51
C PRO A 425 4.62 -2.90 -10.86
N GLY A 426 5.67 -2.97 -10.05
CA GLY A 426 6.24 -1.82 -9.33
C GLY A 426 6.61 -0.62 -10.21
N TYR A 427 7.14 -0.84 -11.42
CA TYR A 427 7.44 0.25 -12.35
C TYR A 427 6.19 1.00 -12.84
N LEU A 428 5.05 0.32 -13.03
CA LEU A 428 3.78 0.99 -13.35
C LEU A 428 3.18 1.69 -12.12
N LYS A 429 3.39 1.14 -10.91
CA LYS A 429 3.00 1.79 -9.64
C LYS A 429 3.69 3.16 -9.43
N ARG A 430 4.91 3.33 -9.97
CA ARG A 430 5.69 4.58 -9.91
C ARG A 430 5.33 5.63 -10.96
N ASP A 431 4.57 5.25 -11.99
CA ASP A 431 4.15 6.17 -13.04
C ASP A 431 3.05 7.12 -12.52
N LYS A 432 3.40 8.41 -12.40
CA LYS A 432 2.49 9.45 -11.88
C LYS A 432 1.30 9.69 -12.80
N GLU A 433 1.44 9.54 -14.11
CA GLU A 433 0.33 9.73 -15.04
C GLU A 433 -0.66 8.57 -14.92
N MET A 434 -0.15 7.34 -14.84
CA MET A 434 -0.96 6.13 -14.67
C MET A 434 -1.63 6.06 -13.30
N TRP A 435 -0.97 6.56 -12.24
CA TRP A 435 -1.58 6.68 -10.92
C TRP A 435 -2.77 7.64 -10.96
N ASN A 436 -2.58 8.82 -11.55
CA ASN A 436 -3.66 9.80 -11.69
C ASN A 436 -4.79 9.33 -12.62
N ALA A 437 -4.57 8.30 -13.43
CA ALA A 437 -5.59 7.66 -14.26
C ALA A 437 -6.34 6.51 -13.55
N CYS A 438 -6.11 6.31 -12.24
CA CYS A 438 -6.68 5.25 -11.42
C CYS A 438 -6.25 3.83 -11.85
N LEU A 439 -5.15 3.70 -12.60
CA LEU A 439 -4.65 2.42 -13.12
C LEU A 439 -3.57 1.83 -12.24
N SER A 440 -2.55 2.61 -11.90
CA SER A 440 -1.40 2.13 -11.12
C SER A 440 -1.76 1.65 -9.73
N GLY A 441 -2.75 2.28 -9.10
CA GLY A 441 -3.24 1.91 -7.78
C GLY A 441 -4.28 0.78 -7.79
N ALA A 442 -4.64 0.22 -8.95
CA ALA A 442 -5.70 -0.78 -9.05
C ALA A 442 -5.29 -2.10 -8.38
N LEU A 443 -6.19 -2.66 -7.56
CA LEU A 443 -6.06 -4.01 -7.05
C LEU A 443 -6.57 -5.03 -8.07
N THR A 444 -6.19 -6.30 -7.88
CA THR A 444 -6.87 -7.40 -8.58
C THR A 444 -8.29 -7.58 -8.04
N ASP A 445 -9.19 -8.20 -8.82
CA ASP A 445 -10.57 -8.46 -8.36
C ASP A 445 -10.60 -9.23 -7.04
N LYS A 446 -9.71 -10.23 -6.92
CA LYS A 446 -9.60 -11.08 -5.73
C LYS A 446 -9.20 -10.23 -4.51
N ARG A 447 -8.14 -9.44 -4.63
CA ARG A 447 -7.64 -8.60 -3.53
C ARG A 447 -8.65 -7.53 -3.13
N PHE A 448 -9.36 -6.94 -4.08
CA PHE A 448 -10.34 -5.92 -3.75
C PHE A 448 -11.54 -6.50 -3.00
N LYS A 449 -11.97 -7.71 -3.37
CA LYS A 449 -12.99 -8.46 -2.63
C LYS A 449 -12.52 -8.84 -1.22
N GLU A 450 -11.31 -9.36 -1.09
CA GLU A 450 -10.71 -9.75 0.18
C GLU A 450 -10.56 -8.56 1.14
N ALA A 451 -10.22 -7.37 0.64
CA ALA A 451 -10.15 -6.16 1.45
C ALA A 451 -11.50 -5.80 2.08
N ALA A 452 -12.60 -5.90 1.31
CA ALA A 452 -13.94 -5.68 1.84
C ALA A 452 -14.39 -6.79 2.81
N GLU A 453 -14.09 -8.05 2.50
CA GLU A 453 -14.41 -9.17 3.39
C GLU A 453 -13.66 -9.06 4.74
N SER A 454 -12.39 -8.65 4.70
CA SER A 454 -11.55 -8.46 5.89
C SER A 454 -12.03 -7.33 6.79
N ALA A 455 -12.64 -6.29 6.21
CA ALA A 455 -13.28 -5.20 6.96
C ALA A 455 -14.57 -5.62 7.67
N GLY A 456 -15.07 -6.84 7.45
CA GLY A 456 -16.25 -7.40 8.13
C GLY A 456 -17.50 -7.48 7.26
N PHE A 457 -17.41 -7.24 5.95
CA PHE A 457 -18.55 -7.39 5.03
C PHE A 457 -18.67 -8.84 4.53
N PRO A 458 -19.70 -9.61 4.93
CA PRO A 458 -19.89 -10.95 4.40
C PRO A 458 -20.42 -10.90 2.96
N ASN A 459 -20.10 -11.93 2.16
CA ASN A 459 -20.69 -12.18 0.84
C ASN A 459 -20.58 -11.02 -0.16
N VAL A 460 -19.44 -10.32 -0.17
CA VAL A 460 -19.19 -9.22 -1.10
C VAL A 460 -19.30 -9.71 -2.55
N THR A 461 -19.99 -8.96 -3.39
CA THR A 461 -20.16 -9.27 -4.81
C THR A 461 -19.41 -8.26 -5.67
N LEU A 462 -18.55 -8.76 -6.55
CA LEU A 462 -17.82 -7.97 -7.55
C LEU A 462 -18.31 -8.37 -8.94
N LYS A 463 -18.72 -7.39 -9.74
CA LYS A 463 -19.09 -7.59 -11.15
C LYS A 463 -18.21 -6.74 -12.05
N ARG A 464 -17.53 -7.36 -13.02
CA ARG A 464 -16.87 -6.65 -14.13
C ARG A 464 -17.92 -6.10 -15.09
N ASN A 465 -17.81 -4.83 -15.43
CA ASN A 465 -18.72 -4.13 -16.32
C ASN A 465 -18.20 -4.17 -17.76
N TYR A 466 -17.04 -3.57 -18.01
CA TYR A 466 -16.41 -3.53 -19.33
C TYR A 466 -14.88 -3.40 -19.20
N LEU A 467 -14.17 -3.73 -20.28
CA LEU A 467 -12.73 -3.51 -20.37
C LEU A 467 -12.46 -2.00 -20.48
N TYR A 468 -11.79 -1.45 -19.47
CA TYR A 468 -11.47 -0.02 -19.40
C TYR A 468 -10.23 0.32 -20.23
N LYS A 469 -9.13 -0.41 -20.03
CA LYS A 469 -7.88 -0.21 -20.78
C LYS A 469 -7.04 -1.48 -20.79
N LYS A 470 -6.24 -1.66 -21.83
CA LYS A 470 -5.17 -2.67 -21.86
C LYS A 470 -3.83 -1.95 -21.88
N ILE A 471 -2.95 -2.33 -20.96
CA ILE A 471 -1.57 -1.84 -20.92
C ILE A 471 -0.67 -3.06 -20.91
N GLU A 472 0.18 -3.19 -21.92
CA GLU A 472 1.07 -4.33 -22.10
C GLU A 472 0.30 -5.67 -22.00
N PHE A 473 0.58 -6.47 -20.97
CA PHE A 473 -0.01 -7.78 -20.71
C PHE A 473 -1.08 -7.78 -19.60
N ILE A 474 -1.51 -6.59 -19.16
CA ILE A 474 -2.48 -6.37 -18.07
C ILE A 474 -3.77 -5.76 -18.65
N GLN A 475 -4.90 -6.31 -18.22
CA GLN A 475 -6.23 -5.83 -18.59
C GLN A 475 -6.88 -5.17 -17.38
N PHE A 476 -7.28 -3.91 -17.56
CA PHE A 476 -7.98 -3.12 -16.55
C PHE A 476 -9.47 -3.12 -16.87
N TYR A 477 -10.29 -3.46 -15.89
CA TYR A 477 -11.74 -3.51 -16.03
C TYR A 477 -12.39 -2.50 -15.11
N SER A 478 -13.42 -1.82 -15.61
CA SER A 478 -14.38 -1.16 -14.73
C SER A 478 -15.21 -2.22 -14.02
N ILE A 479 -15.43 -2.07 -12.72
CA ILE A 479 -16.23 -2.97 -11.90
C ILE A 479 -17.31 -2.24 -11.10
N THR A 480 -18.23 -3.03 -10.55
CA THR A 480 -19.06 -2.63 -9.43
C THR A 480 -18.90 -3.63 -8.29
N LEU A 481 -18.46 -3.14 -7.13
CA LEU A 481 -18.36 -3.88 -5.88
C LEU A 481 -19.54 -3.54 -4.97
N LYS A 482 -20.17 -4.55 -4.39
CA LYS A 482 -21.32 -4.40 -3.49
C LYS A 482 -21.16 -5.25 -2.25
N GLY A 483 -21.55 -4.71 -1.10
CA GLY A 483 -21.60 -5.44 0.16
C GLY A 483 -22.53 -4.77 1.17
N SER A 484 -22.81 -5.47 2.27
CA SER A 484 -23.68 -4.98 3.34
C SER A 484 -23.10 -5.31 4.70
N LYS A 485 -23.14 -4.35 5.63
CA LYS A 485 -22.81 -4.57 7.02
C LYS A 485 -23.84 -5.52 7.63
N PRO A 486 -23.43 -6.55 8.40
CA PRO A 486 -24.37 -7.42 9.08
C PRO A 486 -25.39 -6.64 9.91
N ALA A 487 -26.64 -7.10 9.95
CA ALA A 487 -27.61 -6.58 10.91
C ALA A 487 -27.18 -6.97 12.33
N GLU A 488 -27.48 -6.13 13.32
CA GLU A 488 -27.29 -6.52 14.72
C GLU A 488 -28.10 -7.78 15.00
N VAL A 489 -27.39 -8.83 15.43
CA VAL A 489 -28.06 -10.02 15.96
C VAL A 489 -28.54 -9.63 17.36
N SER A 490 -29.85 -9.49 17.55
CA SER A 490 -30.41 -9.41 18.89
C SER A 490 -30.00 -10.68 19.62
N CYS A 491 -29.07 -10.57 20.56
CA CYS A 491 -28.68 -11.70 21.40
C CYS A 491 -29.87 -11.99 22.33
N ALA A 492 -30.79 -12.85 21.88
CA ALA A 492 -31.80 -13.43 22.75
C ALA A 492 -31.11 -14.46 23.64
N CYS A 493 -30.40 -13.99 24.67
CA CYS A 493 -30.04 -14.81 25.81
C CYS A 493 -31.33 -15.27 26.47
N SER A 494 -31.81 -16.43 26.07
CA SER A 494 -32.74 -17.23 26.86
C SER A 494 -31.94 -17.78 28.04
N CYS A 495 -31.81 -16.99 29.10
CA CYS A 495 -31.47 -17.50 30.41
C CYS A 495 -32.59 -18.46 30.82
N VAL A 496 -32.37 -19.75 30.61
CA VAL A 496 -33.17 -20.82 31.23
C VAL A 496 -32.92 -20.71 32.73
N LYS A 497 -33.97 -20.39 33.47
CA LYS A 497 -34.00 -20.41 34.95
C LYS A 497 -33.88 -21.81 35.48
#